data_AF-A0A5J4L1W9-F1
#
_entry.id   AF-A0A5J4L1W9-F1
#
_cell.length_a   1.000
_cell.length_b   1.000
_cell.length_c   1.000
_cell.angle_alpha   90.00
_cell.angle_beta   90.00
_cell.angle_gamma   90.00
#
_symmetry.space_group_name_H-M   'P 1'
#
loop_
_entity.id
_entity.type
_entity.pdbx_description
1 polymer ?
#
loop_
_entity_poly.entity_id
_entity_poly.type
_entity_poly.pdbx_seq_one_letter_code
_entity_poly.pdbx_strand_id
1 'polypeptide(L)'
;MSKIIRPFSTTGIGSLPHKNPEDACRLILKTFDIPFWPQLPKISFRESMIIQYSEGMPYIRINETEGEAWVIRDGSDELERFYESYAENTKIAISEDYAIGLHTFLRMIKGKRFQILKGHITGPITFTLGLKDNYGRLVYFDEELREIASMLLKAKVRWQIDLLKQHSDNVIIFIDEPILSAIGSSSYLGVDNNEVIRLLKDMVSVIELAGAISAIHCCGRADWPMVIKSGAQILSFDAFEYFDTLVIYYEDIRDFLEKGGYLAWGIVPTSDAISSVDDMYIYKLMNAHLKKLYEHIPLELVSSRILLTPSCGTGSRSIDETIKVFQLIMRLKEAMA
;
A
#
# COMPACT_ATOMS: atom_id res chain seq x y z
N MET A 1 21.80 -4.60 -1.97
CA MET A 1 21.37 -4.19 -0.61
C MET A 1 21.72 -5.30 0.36
N SER A 2 22.38 -4.99 1.49
CA SER A 2 22.44 -5.90 2.64
C SER A 2 21.01 -6.32 3.03
N LYS A 3 20.83 -7.52 3.60
CA LYS A 3 19.50 -8.03 4.00
C LYS A 3 18.91 -7.18 5.14
N ILE A 4 18.34 -6.02 4.80
CA ILE A 4 17.69 -5.09 5.74
C ILE A 4 16.45 -5.76 6.35
N ILE A 5 15.71 -6.51 5.55
CA ILE A 5 14.50 -7.23 5.96
C ILE A 5 14.86 -8.70 6.24
N ARG A 6 14.52 -9.17 7.44
CA ARG A 6 14.69 -10.59 7.82
C ARG A 6 13.64 -11.43 7.07
N PRO A 7 14.00 -12.61 6.56
CA PRO A 7 13.03 -13.53 5.97
C PRO A 7 11.85 -13.77 6.91
N PHE A 8 10.65 -13.84 6.33
CA PHE A 8 9.39 -14.07 7.04
C PHE A 8 9.02 -12.98 8.06
N SER A 9 9.61 -11.78 7.97
CA SER A 9 9.13 -10.62 8.74
C SER A 9 7.66 -10.35 8.42
N THR A 10 6.87 -10.00 9.45
CA THR A 10 5.44 -9.73 9.29
C THR A 10 5.13 -8.23 9.23
N THR A 11 4.17 -7.86 8.38
CA THR A 11 3.53 -6.53 8.37
C THR A 11 2.07 -6.66 7.92
N GLY A 12 1.26 -5.62 8.13
CA GLY A 12 -0.08 -5.51 7.55
C GLY A 12 -0.13 -4.53 6.38
N ILE A 13 -1.29 -4.49 5.74
CA ILE A 13 -1.54 -3.65 4.54
C ILE A 13 -1.88 -2.21 4.89
N GLY A 14 -2.68 -1.93 5.92
CA GLY A 14 -2.93 -0.54 6.36
C GLY A 14 -4.27 -0.34 7.05
N SER A 15 -5.38 -0.62 6.36
CA SER A 15 -6.71 -0.35 6.88
C SER A 15 -7.16 -1.35 7.94
N LEU A 16 -7.76 -0.84 9.03
CA LEU A 16 -8.34 -1.62 10.13
C LEU A 16 -9.77 -1.17 10.46
N PRO A 17 -10.62 -2.05 11.02
CA PRO A 17 -12.03 -1.74 11.27
C PRO A 17 -12.28 -1.06 12.64
N HIS A 18 -11.21 -0.61 13.30
CA HIS A 18 -11.30 -0.06 14.65
C HIS A 18 -11.93 1.34 14.61
N LYS A 19 -12.71 1.67 15.64
CA LYS A 19 -13.21 3.02 15.88
C LYS A 19 -12.41 3.79 16.95
N ASN A 20 -11.59 3.08 17.72
CA ASN A 20 -10.64 3.67 18.65
C ASN A 20 -9.21 3.56 18.06
N PRO A 21 -8.55 4.69 17.76
CA PRO A 21 -7.20 4.68 17.18
C PRO A 21 -6.13 4.04 18.07
N GLU A 22 -6.22 4.18 19.40
CA GLU A 22 -5.23 3.61 20.32
C GLU A 22 -5.29 2.09 20.34
N ASP A 23 -6.50 1.50 20.30
CA ASP A 23 -6.66 0.05 20.26
C ASP A 23 -6.09 -0.55 18.98
N ALA A 24 -6.32 0.11 17.83
CA ALA A 24 -5.72 -0.25 16.55
C ALA A 24 -4.19 -0.23 16.63
N CYS A 25 -3.61 0.86 17.13
CA CYS A 25 -2.16 1.02 17.26
C CYS A 25 -1.56 -0.01 18.23
N ARG A 26 -2.23 -0.29 19.36
CA ARG A 26 -1.79 -1.29 20.35
C ARG A 26 -1.78 -2.68 19.74
N LEU A 27 -2.79 -3.04 18.96
CA LEU A 27 -2.85 -4.31 18.25
C LEU A 27 -1.67 -4.44 17.27
N ILE A 28 -1.41 -3.41 16.45
CA ILE A 28 -0.32 -3.45 15.47
C ILE A 28 1.05 -3.58 16.15
N LEU A 29 1.33 -2.70 17.12
CA LEU A 29 2.62 -2.65 17.82
C LEU A 29 2.94 -3.93 18.61
N LYS A 30 1.92 -4.68 19.03
CA LYS A 30 2.07 -5.97 19.71
C LYS A 30 2.28 -7.14 18.74
N THR A 31 1.82 -7.00 17.50
CA THR A 31 1.69 -8.14 16.57
C THR A 31 2.86 -8.21 15.59
N PHE A 32 3.20 -7.11 14.91
CA PHE A 32 4.04 -7.17 13.71
C PHE A 32 5.51 -6.86 13.95
N ASP A 33 6.39 -7.56 13.23
CA ASP A 33 7.84 -7.27 13.22
C ASP A 33 8.15 -5.90 12.62
N ILE A 34 7.38 -5.53 11.60
CA ILE A 34 7.45 -4.23 10.93
C ILE A 34 6.10 -3.55 11.20
N PRO A 35 5.99 -2.77 12.29
CA PRO A 35 4.77 -2.04 12.59
C PRO A 35 4.43 -1.03 11.50
N PHE A 36 3.13 -0.90 11.23
CA PHE A 36 2.56 0.10 10.33
C PHE A 36 1.61 1.01 11.09
N TRP A 37 1.35 2.22 10.59
CA TRP A 37 0.29 3.05 11.14
C TRP A 37 -1.06 2.65 10.52
N PRO A 38 -2.18 2.65 11.28
CA PRO A 38 -3.47 2.22 10.75
C PRO A 38 -4.21 3.32 9.98
N GLN A 39 -4.85 2.97 8.86
CA GLN A 39 -5.95 3.75 8.27
C GLN A 39 -7.28 3.32 8.90
N LEU A 40 -8.12 4.26 9.32
CA LEU A 40 -9.36 3.96 10.07
C LEU A 40 -10.61 4.50 9.36
N PRO A 41 -10.97 3.96 8.18
CA PRO A 41 -12.11 4.46 7.37
C PRO A 41 -13.48 4.33 8.05
N LYS A 42 -13.59 3.59 9.18
CA LYS A 42 -14.82 3.52 9.99
C LYS A 42 -14.97 4.69 10.98
N ILE A 43 -13.95 5.54 11.14
CA ILE A 43 -13.99 6.75 11.97
C ILE A 43 -14.45 7.94 11.14
N SER A 44 -13.83 8.16 9.98
CA SER A 44 -14.17 9.26 9.08
C SER A 44 -14.04 8.86 7.61
N PHE A 45 -14.91 9.40 6.77
CA PHE A 45 -14.80 9.32 5.31
C PHE A 45 -13.48 9.93 4.80
N ARG A 46 -12.93 10.90 5.53
CA ARG A 46 -11.61 11.49 5.24
C ARG A 46 -10.47 10.48 5.35
N GLU A 47 -10.65 9.37 6.06
CA GLU A 47 -9.67 8.28 6.13
C GLU A 47 -9.87 7.20 5.06
N SER A 48 -10.82 7.38 4.14
CA SER A 48 -10.92 6.49 2.99
C SER A 48 -9.69 6.63 2.09
N MET A 49 -9.35 5.53 1.40
CA MET A 49 -8.11 5.40 0.61
C MET A 49 -7.85 6.59 -0.31
N ILE A 50 -8.86 7.11 -0.99
CA ILE A 50 -8.68 8.24 -1.92
C ILE A 50 -8.65 9.57 -1.16
N ILE A 51 -9.63 9.79 -0.28
CA ILE A 51 -9.84 11.09 0.35
C ILE A 51 -8.73 11.46 1.34
N GLN A 52 -8.15 10.46 2.01
CA GLN A 52 -7.03 10.68 2.93
C GLN A 52 -5.87 11.43 2.29
N TYR A 53 -5.57 11.08 1.04
CA TYR A 53 -4.44 11.64 0.33
C TYR A 53 -4.84 12.78 -0.62
N SER A 54 -6.12 13.16 -0.68
CA SER A 54 -6.57 14.34 -1.43
C SER A 54 -6.48 15.65 -0.63
N GLU A 55 -6.20 15.59 0.67
CA GLU A 55 -6.01 16.79 1.49
C GLU A 55 -4.89 17.69 0.92
N GLY A 56 -5.25 18.93 0.57
CA GLY A 56 -4.35 19.88 -0.07
C GLY A 56 -4.36 19.84 -1.61
N MET A 57 -5.17 18.99 -2.23
CA MET A 57 -5.39 19.01 -3.68
C MET A 57 -6.24 20.23 -4.06
N PRO A 58 -5.81 21.06 -5.04
CA PRO A 58 -6.65 22.11 -5.60
C PRO A 58 -7.99 21.57 -6.09
N TYR A 59 -9.04 22.39 -5.94
CA TYR A 59 -10.39 22.15 -6.45
C TYR A 59 -11.13 20.96 -5.83
N ILE A 60 -10.54 20.25 -4.86
CA ILE A 60 -11.23 19.15 -4.19
C ILE A 60 -12.37 19.71 -3.34
N ARG A 61 -13.54 19.10 -3.47
CA ARG A 61 -14.73 19.36 -2.67
C ARG A 61 -15.19 18.03 -2.10
N ILE A 62 -15.35 17.97 -0.78
CA ILE A 62 -15.68 16.73 -0.06
C ILE A 62 -17.03 16.94 0.63
N ASN A 63 -17.99 16.05 0.35
CA ASN A 63 -19.23 15.94 1.11
C ASN A 63 -19.13 14.70 2.02
N GLU A 64 -18.78 14.92 3.29
CA GLU A 64 -18.65 13.83 4.25
C GLU A 64 -19.97 13.16 4.59
N THR A 65 -21.08 13.90 4.55
CA THR A 65 -22.42 13.36 4.84
C THR A 65 -22.85 12.34 3.79
N GLU A 66 -22.57 12.63 2.51
CA GLU A 66 -22.89 11.75 1.39
C GLU A 66 -21.79 10.74 1.08
N GLY A 67 -20.58 10.93 1.64
CA GLY A 67 -19.42 10.07 1.36
C GLY A 67 -18.92 10.25 -0.08
N GLU A 68 -18.95 11.47 -0.59
CA GLU A 68 -18.58 11.79 -1.97
C GLU A 68 -17.53 12.90 -2.04
N ALA A 69 -16.76 12.89 -3.12
CA ALA A 69 -15.83 13.97 -3.43
C ALA A 69 -15.72 14.19 -4.93
N TRP A 70 -15.49 15.45 -5.30
CA TRP A 70 -15.33 15.88 -6.69
C TRP A 70 -14.22 16.91 -6.81
N VAL A 71 -13.63 16.98 -7.99
CA VAL A 71 -12.76 18.08 -8.39
C VAL A 71 -13.58 19.10 -9.19
N ILE A 72 -13.73 20.31 -8.66
CA ILE A 72 -14.57 21.36 -9.27
C ILE A 72 -13.73 22.61 -9.53
N ARG A 73 -13.37 22.83 -10.79
CA ARG A 73 -12.72 24.07 -11.22
C ARG A 73 -13.74 25.21 -11.17
N ASP A 74 -13.63 26.07 -10.16
CA ASP A 74 -14.55 27.18 -9.91
C ASP A 74 -13.95 28.56 -10.23
N GLY A 75 -12.80 28.59 -10.89
CA GLY A 75 -12.07 29.82 -11.22
C GLY A 75 -11.37 30.46 -10.02
N SER A 76 -11.29 29.76 -8.88
CA SER A 76 -10.47 30.17 -7.75
C SER A 76 -8.97 30.07 -8.04
N ASP A 77 -8.19 30.81 -7.27
CA ASP A 77 -6.73 30.85 -7.30
C ASP A 77 -6.06 29.67 -6.55
N GLU A 78 -6.81 28.59 -6.31
CA GLU A 78 -6.32 27.40 -5.59
C GLU A 78 -5.15 26.73 -6.31
N LEU A 79 -5.20 26.68 -7.65
CA LEU A 79 -4.16 26.07 -8.46
C LEU A 79 -2.89 26.93 -8.49
N GLU A 80 -3.02 28.24 -8.67
CA GLU A 80 -1.88 29.17 -8.61
C GLU A 80 -1.16 29.06 -7.26
N ARG A 81 -1.91 29.07 -6.15
CA ARG A 81 -1.33 28.90 -4.80
C ARG A 81 -0.62 27.56 -4.63
N PHE A 82 -1.16 26.48 -5.20
CA PHE A 82 -0.51 25.17 -5.16
C PHE A 82 0.82 25.21 -5.91
N TYR A 83 0.86 25.75 -7.12
CA TYR A 83 2.11 25.87 -7.87
C TYR A 83 3.12 26.80 -7.21
N GLU A 84 2.70 27.94 -6.65
CA GLU A 84 3.59 28.86 -5.94
C GLU A 84 4.20 28.25 -4.67
N SER A 85 3.47 27.36 -3.99
CA SER A 85 3.95 26.66 -2.79
C SER A 85 4.70 25.36 -3.10
N TYR A 86 4.66 24.88 -4.34
CA TYR A 86 5.29 23.63 -4.74
C TYR A 86 6.70 23.83 -5.30
N ALA A 87 7.64 23.09 -4.73
CA ALA A 87 8.99 22.90 -5.22
C ALA A 87 9.30 21.39 -5.23
N GLU A 88 10.39 21.00 -5.89
CA GLU A 88 10.74 19.58 -6.07
C GLU A 88 10.81 18.79 -4.75
N ASN A 89 11.25 19.43 -3.65
CA ASN A 89 11.36 18.80 -2.33
C ASN A 89 10.20 19.17 -1.38
N THR A 90 9.09 19.69 -1.90
CA THR A 90 7.91 20.04 -1.10
C THR A 90 7.38 18.82 -0.36
N LYS A 91 6.95 19.08 0.87
CA LYS A 91 6.40 18.11 1.81
C LYS A 91 5.04 18.64 2.25
N ILE A 92 4.00 17.88 1.99
CA ILE A 92 2.63 18.26 2.35
C ILE A 92 2.16 17.27 3.39
N ALA A 93 1.75 17.78 4.55
CA ALA A 93 1.28 16.95 5.65
C ALA A 93 -0.05 16.28 5.34
N ILE A 94 -0.33 15.21 6.07
CA ILE A 94 -1.70 14.71 6.26
C ILE A 94 -2.09 15.07 7.69
N SER A 95 -3.12 15.89 7.86
CA SER A 95 -3.55 16.37 9.18
C SER A 95 -4.16 15.23 10.01
N GLU A 96 -4.34 15.50 11.30
CA GLU A 96 -4.99 14.54 12.21
C GLU A 96 -6.43 14.25 11.81
N ASP A 97 -7.13 15.20 11.19
CA ASP A 97 -8.49 15.01 10.69
C ASP A 97 -8.58 14.02 9.52
N TYR A 98 -7.49 13.85 8.76
CA TYR A 98 -7.42 12.91 7.64
C TYR A 98 -6.67 11.62 7.98
N ALA A 99 -5.95 11.57 9.10
CA ALA A 99 -5.14 10.41 9.47
C ALA A 99 -4.96 10.27 11.00
N ILE A 100 -6.05 10.28 11.77
CA ILE A 100 -6.00 10.14 13.23
C ILE A 100 -5.25 8.86 13.67
N GLY A 101 -5.32 7.80 12.87
CA GLY A 101 -4.54 6.58 13.08
C GLY A 101 -3.02 6.81 13.01
N LEU A 102 -2.52 7.59 12.04
CA LEU A 102 -1.10 7.98 11.93
C LEU A 102 -0.66 8.83 13.12
N HIS A 103 -1.41 9.88 13.45
CA HIS A 103 -1.03 10.79 14.53
C HIS A 103 -1.06 10.11 15.90
N THR A 104 -2.04 9.23 16.13
CA THR A 104 -2.08 8.39 17.34
C THR A 104 -0.91 7.41 17.39
N PHE A 105 -0.59 6.76 16.28
CA PHE A 105 0.55 5.86 16.18
C PHE A 105 1.86 6.58 16.56
N LEU A 106 2.12 7.76 15.98
CA LEU A 106 3.31 8.58 16.26
C LEU A 106 3.42 8.95 17.75
N ARG A 107 2.31 9.34 18.38
CA ARG A 107 2.28 9.62 19.84
C ARG A 107 2.65 8.38 20.66
N MET A 108 2.13 7.21 20.30
CA MET A 108 2.37 5.95 21.03
C MET A 108 3.78 5.38 20.87
N ILE A 109 4.47 5.73 19.78
CA ILE A 109 5.85 5.30 19.52
C ILE A 109 6.91 6.34 19.92
N LYS A 110 6.50 7.50 20.47
CA LYS A 110 7.42 8.56 20.89
C LYS A 110 8.49 8.01 21.85
N GLY A 111 9.75 8.31 21.57
CA GLY A 111 10.90 7.84 22.34
C GLY A 111 11.30 6.37 22.09
N LYS A 112 10.60 5.65 21.21
CA LYS A 112 10.98 4.30 20.77
C LYS A 112 11.68 4.35 19.42
N ARG A 113 12.55 3.37 19.19
CA ARG A 113 13.34 3.23 17.97
C ARG A 113 13.14 1.84 17.38
N PHE A 114 12.71 1.77 16.12
CA PHE A 114 12.41 0.53 15.39
C PHE A 114 13.45 0.29 14.31
N GLN A 115 13.69 -0.97 13.95
CA GLN A 115 14.55 -1.29 12.81
C GLN A 115 13.90 -0.83 11.49
N ILE A 116 12.61 -1.11 11.34
CA ILE A 116 11.82 -0.77 10.16
C ILE A 116 10.42 -0.35 10.61
N LEU A 117 9.89 0.73 10.03
CA LEU A 117 8.47 1.06 10.07
C LEU A 117 7.89 1.06 8.67
N LYS A 118 6.61 0.72 8.56
CA LYS A 118 5.89 0.72 7.29
C LYS A 118 4.90 1.88 7.22
N GLY A 119 5.03 2.68 6.17
CA GLY A 119 4.06 3.65 5.72
C GLY A 119 3.38 3.19 4.42
N HIS A 120 2.45 4.00 3.93
CA HIS A 120 1.73 3.72 2.70
C HIS A 120 1.12 4.97 2.09
N ILE A 121 0.79 4.86 0.81
CA ILE A 121 0.20 5.89 -0.01
C ILE A 121 -0.73 5.21 -1.01
N THR A 122 -1.89 5.80 -1.28
CA THR A 122 -2.68 5.38 -2.44
C THR A 122 -1.89 5.68 -3.70
N GLY A 123 -1.71 4.69 -4.56
CA GLY A 123 -0.95 4.88 -5.77
C GLY A 123 -1.61 5.83 -6.76
N PRO A 124 -0.81 6.46 -7.64
CA PRO A 124 -1.29 7.50 -8.54
C PRO A 124 -2.41 7.04 -9.47
N ILE A 125 -2.45 5.77 -9.87
CA ILE A 125 -3.45 5.26 -10.81
C ILE A 125 -4.78 5.09 -10.09
N THR A 126 -4.77 4.39 -8.95
CA THR A 126 -5.95 4.23 -8.09
C THR A 126 -6.49 5.58 -7.62
N PHE A 127 -5.61 6.51 -7.26
CA PHE A 127 -6.00 7.85 -6.83
C PHE A 127 -6.74 8.61 -7.92
N THR A 128 -6.17 8.67 -9.13
CA THR A 128 -6.71 9.47 -10.24
C THR A 128 -7.89 8.81 -10.96
N LEU A 129 -8.00 7.48 -10.93
CA LEU A 129 -9.20 6.76 -11.39
C LEU A 129 -10.31 6.69 -10.34
N GLY A 130 -9.99 6.93 -9.07
CA GLY A 130 -10.93 6.99 -7.95
C GLY A 130 -11.57 8.38 -7.73
N LEU A 131 -11.02 9.43 -8.34
CA LEU A 131 -11.56 10.78 -8.32
C LEU A 131 -12.19 11.15 -9.66
N LYS A 132 -13.26 11.93 -9.59
CA LYS A 132 -13.99 12.46 -10.76
C LYS A 132 -14.25 13.95 -10.62
N ASP A 133 -14.42 14.63 -11.74
CA ASP A 133 -14.92 16.00 -11.78
C ASP A 133 -16.46 16.04 -11.61
N ASN A 134 -17.03 17.25 -11.60
CA ASN A 134 -18.48 17.46 -11.52
C ASN A 134 -19.25 17.00 -12.77
N TYR A 135 -18.58 16.63 -13.85
CA TYR A 135 -19.16 16.03 -15.06
C TYR A 135 -19.03 14.51 -15.10
N GLY A 136 -18.42 13.90 -14.08
CA GLY A 136 -18.19 12.46 -13.98
C GLY A 136 -16.97 11.97 -14.75
N ARG A 137 -16.14 12.86 -15.31
CA ARG A 137 -14.87 12.49 -15.94
C ARG A 137 -13.85 12.17 -14.86
N LEU A 138 -13.18 11.02 -15.00
CA LEU A 138 -12.12 10.63 -14.06
C LEU A 138 -10.92 11.58 -14.17
N VAL A 139 -10.34 11.94 -13.04
CA VAL A 139 -9.15 12.81 -12.95
C VAL A 139 -8.00 12.27 -13.81
N TYR A 140 -7.87 10.95 -13.92
CA TYR A 140 -6.87 10.30 -14.76
C TYR A 140 -6.86 10.84 -16.21
N PHE A 141 -8.02 11.19 -16.77
CA PHE A 141 -8.10 11.63 -18.17
C PHE A 141 -7.84 13.13 -18.36
N ASP A 142 -7.64 13.90 -17.30
CA ASP A 142 -7.23 15.30 -17.34
C ASP A 142 -5.72 15.36 -16.99
N GLU A 143 -4.89 15.72 -17.96
CA GLU A 143 -3.43 15.71 -17.82
C GLU A 143 -2.95 16.63 -16.69
N GLU A 144 -3.54 17.83 -16.56
CA GLU A 144 -3.16 18.79 -15.54
C GLU A 144 -3.55 18.30 -14.15
N LEU A 145 -4.79 17.81 -13.98
CA LEU A 145 -5.23 17.25 -12.69
C LEU A 145 -4.45 15.97 -12.32
N ARG A 146 -4.05 15.15 -13.31
CA ARG A 146 -3.22 13.97 -13.12
C ARG A 146 -1.82 14.34 -12.63
N GLU A 147 -1.20 15.38 -13.19
CA GLU A 147 0.09 15.89 -12.71
C GLU A 147 0.00 16.52 -11.32
N ILE A 148 -1.05 17.31 -11.04
CA ILE A 148 -1.31 17.87 -9.70
C ILE A 148 -1.44 16.76 -8.66
N ALA A 149 -2.20 15.70 -8.98
CA ALA A 149 -2.32 14.53 -8.12
C ALA A 149 -0.96 13.86 -7.89
N SER A 150 -0.17 13.67 -8.94
CA SER A 150 1.19 13.11 -8.86
C SER A 150 2.09 13.95 -7.93
N MET A 151 2.09 15.28 -8.09
CA MET A 151 2.83 16.22 -7.26
C MET A 151 2.43 16.12 -5.78
N LEU A 152 1.12 16.13 -5.49
CA LEU A 152 0.60 16.03 -4.13
C LEU A 152 1.00 14.71 -3.45
N LEU A 153 0.82 13.58 -4.14
CA LEU A 153 1.15 12.26 -3.59
C LEU A 153 2.66 12.14 -3.32
N LYS A 154 3.51 12.63 -4.23
CA LYS A 154 4.97 12.67 -4.04
C LYS A 154 5.34 13.51 -2.81
N ALA A 155 4.72 14.68 -2.62
CA ALA A 155 4.95 15.51 -1.45
C ALA A 155 4.49 14.85 -0.13
N LYS A 156 3.37 14.14 -0.13
CA LYS A 156 2.88 13.37 1.03
C LYS A 156 3.79 12.21 1.38
N VAL A 157 4.33 11.50 0.39
CA VAL A 157 5.30 10.42 0.60
C VAL A 157 6.57 10.95 1.26
N ARG A 158 7.15 12.05 0.74
CA ARG A 158 8.34 12.68 1.34
C ARG A 158 8.09 13.06 2.80
N TRP A 159 6.96 13.70 3.08
CA TRP A 159 6.56 14.06 4.44
C TRP A 159 6.44 12.83 5.36
N GLN A 160 5.77 11.79 4.88
CA GLN A 160 5.54 10.58 5.66
C GLN A 160 6.85 9.84 5.97
N ILE A 161 7.77 9.77 5.01
CA ILE A 161 9.10 9.16 5.21
C ILE A 161 9.87 9.92 6.29
N ASP A 162 9.89 11.25 6.23
CA ASP A 162 10.59 12.08 7.23
C ASP A 162 10.02 11.89 8.64
N LEU A 163 8.69 11.77 8.77
CA LEU A 163 8.06 11.50 10.05
C LEU A 163 8.44 10.13 10.60
N LEU A 164 8.35 9.08 9.77
CA LEU A 164 8.63 7.72 10.22
C LEU A 164 10.12 7.52 10.53
N LYS A 165 11.03 8.16 9.78
CA LYS A 165 12.49 8.12 10.01
C LYS A 165 12.92 8.68 11.37
N GLN A 166 12.14 9.55 11.98
CA GLN A 166 12.39 10.00 13.36
C GLN A 166 12.30 8.85 14.38
N HIS A 167 11.63 7.75 14.01
CA HIS A 167 11.39 6.60 14.87
C HIS A 167 11.96 5.28 14.31
N SER A 168 12.45 5.23 13.06
CA SER A 168 12.94 3.99 12.42
C SER A 168 14.22 4.14 11.61
N ASP A 169 15.02 3.06 11.51
CA ASP A 169 16.31 3.08 10.79
C ASP A 169 16.04 3.03 9.29
N ASN A 170 14.99 2.29 8.94
CA ASN A 170 14.49 2.14 7.60
C ASN A 170 12.99 2.39 7.60
N VAL A 171 12.49 2.88 6.48
CA VAL A 171 11.06 3.04 6.22
C VAL A 171 10.73 2.27 4.94
N ILE A 172 9.63 1.54 4.95
CA ILE A 172 9.04 0.96 3.75
C ILE A 172 7.78 1.76 3.42
N ILE A 173 7.59 2.18 2.17
CA ILE A 173 6.33 2.79 1.72
C ILE A 173 5.65 1.85 0.73
N PHE A 174 4.45 1.40 1.08
CA PHE A 174 3.59 0.66 0.16
C PHE A 174 2.79 1.64 -0.70
N ILE A 175 2.91 1.51 -2.01
CA ILE A 175 2.07 2.16 -3.01
C ILE A 175 0.90 1.20 -3.25
N ASP A 176 -0.27 1.55 -2.71
CA ASP A 176 -1.47 0.71 -2.78
C ASP A 176 -2.20 0.96 -4.09
N GLU A 177 -2.18 -0.03 -4.98
CA GLU A 177 -2.70 0.05 -6.35
C GLU A 177 -3.67 -1.10 -6.67
N PRO A 178 -4.82 -1.18 -5.97
CA PRO A 178 -5.83 -2.20 -6.26
C PRO A 178 -6.38 -2.08 -7.70
N ILE A 179 -6.37 -0.90 -8.32
CA ILE A 179 -6.95 -0.72 -9.66
C ILE A 179 -6.17 -1.43 -10.77
N LEU A 180 -4.89 -1.78 -10.53
CA LEU A 180 -4.07 -2.48 -11.51
C LEU A 180 -4.67 -3.84 -11.91
N SER A 181 -5.48 -4.46 -11.05
CA SER A 181 -6.18 -5.71 -11.41
C SER A 181 -7.35 -5.52 -12.36
N ALA A 182 -7.76 -4.28 -12.62
CA ALA A 182 -8.86 -3.94 -13.50
C ALA A 182 -8.41 -3.25 -14.80
N ILE A 183 -7.13 -2.88 -14.92
CA ILE A 183 -6.60 -2.29 -16.16
C ILE A 183 -6.79 -3.28 -17.33
N GLY A 184 -7.24 -2.76 -18.47
CA GLY A 184 -7.60 -3.56 -19.65
C GLY A 184 -9.04 -4.09 -19.64
N SER A 185 -9.80 -3.89 -18.56
CA SER A 185 -11.25 -4.10 -18.57
C SER A 185 -11.98 -3.01 -19.37
N SER A 186 -13.24 -3.26 -19.72
CA SER A 186 -14.09 -2.31 -20.47
C SER A 186 -14.20 -0.95 -19.77
N SER A 187 -14.16 -0.92 -18.43
CA SER A 187 -14.21 0.30 -17.61
C SER A 187 -12.96 1.17 -17.72
N TYR A 188 -11.83 0.63 -18.19
CA TYR A 188 -10.52 1.30 -18.20
C TYR A 188 -9.78 1.19 -19.54
N LEU A 189 -10.49 0.96 -20.66
CA LEU A 189 -9.88 0.84 -21.99
C LEU A 189 -9.08 2.08 -22.44
N GLY A 190 -9.39 3.27 -21.91
CA GLY A 190 -8.67 4.50 -22.22
C GLY A 190 -7.37 4.70 -21.43
N VAL A 191 -7.04 3.81 -20.49
CA VAL A 191 -5.84 3.94 -19.65
C VAL A 191 -4.61 3.50 -20.44
N ASP A 192 -3.71 4.45 -20.72
CA ASP A 192 -2.43 4.17 -21.39
C ASP A 192 -1.42 3.48 -20.46
N ASN A 193 -0.94 2.31 -20.87
CA ASN A 193 0.05 1.53 -20.13
C ASN A 193 1.39 2.25 -19.96
N ASN A 194 1.81 3.07 -20.92
CA ASN A 194 3.08 3.81 -20.79
C ASN A 194 2.98 4.87 -19.69
N GLU A 195 1.85 5.57 -19.65
CA GLU A 195 1.58 6.56 -18.61
C GLU A 195 1.45 5.92 -17.22
N VAL A 196 0.80 4.77 -17.11
CA VAL A 196 0.76 3.99 -15.86
C VAL A 196 2.17 3.67 -15.36
N ILE A 197 3.03 3.12 -16.25
CA ILE A 197 4.41 2.78 -15.90
C ILE A 197 5.20 4.03 -15.50
N ARG A 198 5.01 5.17 -16.20
CA ARG A 198 5.68 6.44 -15.88
C ARG A 198 5.30 6.91 -14.47
N LEU A 199 4.02 6.98 -14.15
CA LEU A 199 3.53 7.45 -12.85
C LEU A 199 4.00 6.54 -11.69
N LEU A 200 4.02 5.23 -11.89
CA LEU A 200 4.54 4.29 -10.89
C LEU A 200 6.05 4.45 -10.70
N LYS A 201 6.84 4.53 -11.78
CA LYS A 201 8.29 4.76 -11.72
C LYS A 201 8.65 6.05 -11.02
N ASP A 202 7.90 7.11 -11.31
CA ASP A 202 8.04 8.41 -10.66
C ASP A 202 7.84 8.31 -9.15
N MET A 203 6.78 7.61 -8.71
CA MET A 203 6.50 7.42 -7.28
C MET A 203 7.59 6.57 -6.60
N VAL A 204 7.99 5.46 -7.23
CA VAL A 204 9.10 4.61 -6.76
C VAL A 204 10.39 5.43 -6.60
N SER A 205 10.73 6.22 -7.61
CA SER A 205 11.93 7.07 -7.61
C SER A 205 11.92 8.07 -6.46
N VAL A 206 10.76 8.69 -6.17
CA VAL A 206 10.64 9.63 -5.03
C VAL A 206 10.84 8.93 -3.68
N ILE A 207 10.31 7.72 -3.50
CA ILE A 207 10.50 6.93 -2.27
C ILE A 207 12.00 6.61 -2.08
N GLU A 208 12.67 6.17 -3.14
CA GLU A 208 14.08 5.78 -3.11
C GLU A 208 15.02 6.98 -2.88
N LEU A 209 14.78 8.10 -3.57
CA LEU A 209 15.54 9.34 -3.37
C LEU A 209 15.35 9.92 -1.97
N ALA A 210 14.16 9.74 -1.38
CA ALA A 210 13.92 10.06 0.02
C ALA A 210 14.55 9.03 0.99
N GLY A 211 15.24 8.01 0.49
CA GLY A 211 15.98 7.01 1.24
C GLY A 211 15.09 6.02 1.99
N ALA A 212 13.94 5.67 1.42
CA ALA A 212 13.05 4.61 1.91
C ALA A 212 12.99 3.46 0.89
N ILE A 213 12.40 2.33 1.30
CA ILE A 213 12.22 1.15 0.46
C ILE A 213 10.85 1.23 -0.21
N SER A 214 10.83 1.11 -1.53
CA SER A 214 9.59 1.14 -2.32
C SER A 214 8.91 -0.22 -2.35
N ALA A 215 7.59 -0.25 -2.16
CA ALA A 215 6.77 -1.44 -2.28
C ALA A 215 5.51 -1.12 -3.10
N ILE A 216 5.00 -2.07 -3.89
CA ILE A 216 3.69 -1.97 -4.51
C ILE A 216 2.80 -3.09 -3.98
N HIS A 217 1.56 -2.75 -3.66
CA HIS A 217 0.55 -3.71 -3.23
C HIS A 217 -0.62 -3.75 -4.21
N CYS A 218 -0.98 -4.95 -4.65
CA CYS A 218 -2.16 -5.22 -5.45
C CYS A 218 -2.87 -6.49 -4.96
N CYS A 219 -4.15 -6.38 -4.57
CA CYS A 219 -4.93 -7.50 -4.03
C CYS A 219 -5.55 -8.41 -5.10
N GLY A 220 -5.28 -8.19 -6.39
CA GLY A 220 -5.97 -8.89 -7.50
C GLY A 220 -5.05 -9.37 -8.62
N ARG A 221 -5.66 -9.74 -9.76
CA ARG A 221 -4.95 -10.18 -10.98
C ARG A 221 -4.28 -9.02 -11.70
N ALA A 222 -3.12 -8.59 -11.24
CA ALA A 222 -2.33 -7.56 -11.91
C ALA A 222 -1.57 -8.11 -13.15
N ASP A 223 -1.24 -7.23 -14.09
CA ASP A 223 -0.17 -7.46 -15.06
C ASP A 223 1.19 -7.37 -14.31
N TRP A 224 1.66 -8.50 -13.78
CA TRP A 224 2.90 -8.55 -12.99
C TRP A 224 4.14 -8.01 -13.73
N PRO A 225 4.33 -8.26 -15.04
CA PRO A 225 5.37 -7.58 -15.81
C PRO A 225 5.30 -6.05 -15.72
N MET A 226 4.10 -5.44 -15.75
CA MET A 226 3.94 -3.99 -15.56
C MET A 226 4.38 -3.58 -14.14
N VAL A 227 3.95 -4.32 -13.11
CA VAL A 227 4.33 -4.02 -11.72
C VAL A 227 5.84 -4.14 -11.52
N ILE A 228 6.49 -5.17 -12.06
CA ILE A 228 7.94 -5.36 -11.99
C ILE A 228 8.68 -4.23 -12.71
N LYS A 229 8.16 -3.78 -13.87
CA LYS A 229 8.72 -2.64 -14.63
C LYS A 229 8.63 -1.31 -13.91
N SER A 230 7.80 -1.18 -12.86
CA SER A 230 7.77 0.04 -12.02
C SER A 230 9.09 0.29 -11.28
N GLY A 231 9.89 -0.77 -11.05
CA GLY A 231 11.12 -0.70 -10.27
C GLY A 231 10.95 -0.86 -8.77
N ALA A 232 9.72 -1.05 -8.26
CA ALA A 232 9.48 -1.25 -6.84
C ALA A 232 10.31 -2.41 -6.26
N GLN A 233 10.82 -2.26 -5.05
CA GLN A 233 11.72 -3.23 -4.43
C GLN A 233 11.00 -4.38 -3.70
N ILE A 234 9.73 -4.19 -3.38
CA ILE A 234 8.87 -5.20 -2.75
C ILE A 234 7.57 -5.32 -3.55
N LEU A 235 7.20 -6.54 -3.91
CA LEU A 235 5.91 -6.83 -4.55
C LEU A 235 5.00 -7.51 -3.53
N SER A 236 3.91 -6.85 -3.16
CA SER A 236 2.87 -7.40 -2.29
C SER A 236 1.67 -7.84 -3.11
N PHE A 237 1.34 -9.13 -3.00
CA PHE A 237 0.33 -9.78 -3.81
C PHE A 237 -0.55 -10.68 -2.96
N ASP A 238 -1.77 -10.92 -3.42
CA ASP A 238 -2.66 -11.89 -2.82
C ASP A 238 -2.26 -13.31 -3.23
N ALA A 239 -1.44 -13.92 -2.39
CA ALA A 239 -0.99 -15.29 -2.52
C ALA A 239 -2.07 -16.31 -2.12
N PHE A 240 -3.18 -15.90 -1.49
CA PHE A 240 -4.28 -16.79 -1.13
C PHE A 240 -5.17 -17.09 -2.34
N GLU A 241 -5.64 -16.05 -3.04
CA GLU A 241 -6.56 -16.21 -4.19
C GLU A 241 -5.84 -16.20 -5.55
N TYR A 242 -4.73 -15.47 -5.68
CA TYR A 242 -4.16 -15.12 -6.99
C TYR A 242 -2.71 -15.57 -7.20
N PHE A 243 -2.19 -16.48 -6.37
CA PHE A 243 -0.83 -17.02 -6.52
C PHE A 243 -0.52 -17.55 -7.92
N ASP A 244 -1.45 -18.31 -8.51
CA ASP A 244 -1.25 -18.92 -9.83
C ASP A 244 -1.14 -17.86 -10.95
N THR A 245 -1.55 -16.60 -10.73
CA THR A 245 -1.34 -15.52 -11.70
C THR A 245 0.06 -14.95 -11.68
N LEU A 246 0.72 -14.96 -10.51
CA LEU A 246 2.10 -14.50 -10.35
C LEU A 246 3.08 -15.57 -10.83
N VAL A 247 2.82 -16.84 -10.55
CA VAL A 247 3.74 -17.95 -10.89
C VAL A 247 3.94 -18.12 -12.41
N ILE A 248 2.99 -17.67 -13.23
CA ILE A 248 3.10 -17.66 -14.70
C ILE A 248 4.33 -16.85 -15.15
N TYR A 249 4.70 -15.81 -14.41
CA TYR A 249 5.81 -14.91 -14.71
C TYR A 249 7.08 -15.28 -13.92
N TYR A 250 7.33 -16.57 -13.70
CA TYR A 250 8.44 -17.04 -12.86
C TYR A 250 9.82 -16.53 -13.32
N GLU A 251 10.03 -16.27 -14.62
CA GLU A 251 11.28 -15.70 -15.13
C GLU A 251 11.45 -14.25 -14.65
N ASP A 252 10.43 -13.41 -14.81
CA ASP A 252 10.46 -12.02 -14.32
C ASP A 252 10.63 -11.97 -12.78
N ILE A 253 9.98 -12.90 -12.06
CA ILE A 253 10.09 -13.01 -10.60
C ILE A 253 11.48 -13.47 -10.18
N ARG A 254 12.09 -14.44 -10.87
CA ARG A 254 13.48 -14.85 -10.60
C ARG A 254 14.43 -13.66 -10.76
N ASP A 255 14.35 -12.97 -11.89
CA ASP A 255 15.21 -11.83 -12.18
C ASP A 255 15.01 -10.68 -11.18
N PHE A 256 13.77 -10.47 -10.73
CA PHE A 256 13.43 -9.52 -9.67
C PHE A 256 14.09 -9.88 -8.33
N LEU A 257 14.01 -11.16 -7.93
CA LEU A 257 14.61 -11.65 -6.69
C LEU A 257 16.14 -11.62 -6.73
N GLU A 258 16.75 -11.95 -7.86
CA GLU A 258 18.21 -11.89 -8.07
C GLU A 258 18.76 -10.47 -7.93
N LYS A 259 17.98 -9.47 -8.38
CA LYS A 259 18.28 -8.04 -8.17
C LYS A 259 18.07 -7.57 -6.72
N GLY A 260 17.63 -8.47 -5.83
CA GLY A 260 17.46 -8.22 -4.40
C GLY A 260 16.05 -7.80 -4.00
N GLY A 261 15.07 -7.95 -4.90
CA GLY A 261 13.67 -7.72 -4.60
C GLY A 261 13.10 -8.68 -3.55
N TYR A 262 12.00 -8.30 -2.93
CA TYR A 262 11.27 -9.11 -1.96
C TYR A 262 9.82 -9.33 -2.40
N LEU A 263 9.27 -10.49 -2.03
CA LEU A 263 7.85 -10.79 -2.19
C LEU A 263 7.18 -10.71 -0.83
N ALA A 264 6.13 -9.90 -0.72
CA ALA A 264 5.22 -9.85 0.42
C ALA A 264 4.01 -10.73 0.14
N TRP A 265 3.99 -11.89 0.78
CA TRP A 265 3.02 -12.96 0.57
C TRP A 265 1.75 -12.69 1.37
N GLY A 266 0.75 -12.12 0.70
CA GLY A 266 -0.61 -11.97 1.22
C GLY A 266 -1.31 -13.31 1.25
N ILE A 267 -0.98 -14.15 2.23
CA ILE A 267 -1.40 -15.56 2.28
C ILE A 267 -2.54 -15.82 3.25
N VAL A 268 -2.82 -14.90 4.18
CA VAL A 268 -3.96 -15.00 5.08
C VAL A 268 -5.12 -14.17 4.51
N PRO A 269 -6.26 -14.79 4.18
CA PRO A 269 -7.34 -14.12 3.46
C PRO A 269 -7.99 -13.05 4.33
N THR A 270 -8.40 -11.98 3.67
CA THR A 270 -9.23 -10.91 4.26
C THR A 270 -10.63 -10.83 3.63
N SER A 271 -10.97 -11.79 2.78
CA SER A 271 -12.31 -12.07 2.28
C SER A 271 -13.11 -12.95 3.27
N ASP A 272 -14.35 -13.29 2.95
CA ASP A 272 -15.21 -14.14 3.80
C ASP A 272 -14.61 -15.54 4.06
N ALA A 273 -13.63 -15.95 3.24
CA ALA A 273 -12.83 -17.16 3.43
C ALA A 273 -12.16 -17.22 4.81
N ILE A 274 -11.89 -16.08 5.45
CA ILE A 274 -11.31 -16.02 6.80
C ILE A 274 -12.11 -16.83 7.83
N SER A 275 -13.43 -16.94 7.67
CA SER A 275 -14.29 -17.72 8.56
C SER A 275 -13.95 -19.22 8.54
N SER A 276 -13.49 -19.73 7.39
CA SER A 276 -13.31 -21.16 7.10
C SER A 276 -11.86 -21.67 7.21
N VAL A 277 -10.88 -20.77 7.33
CA VAL A 277 -9.46 -21.15 7.39
C VAL A 277 -8.93 -21.22 8.83
N ASP A 278 -7.95 -22.10 9.03
CA ASP A 278 -7.18 -22.28 10.27
C ASP A 278 -5.66 -22.25 9.99
N ASP A 279 -4.84 -22.36 11.05
CA ASP A 279 -3.38 -22.31 10.93
C ASP A 279 -2.81 -23.44 10.05
N MET A 280 -3.34 -24.65 10.18
CA MET A 280 -2.91 -25.81 9.40
C MET A 280 -3.20 -25.63 7.91
N TYR A 281 -4.36 -25.07 7.56
CA TYR A 281 -4.72 -24.77 6.18
C TYR A 281 -3.75 -23.77 5.55
N ILE A 282 -3.52 -22.64 6.22
CA ILE A 282 -2.63 -21.58 5.74
C ILE A 282 -1.19 -22.10 5.59
N TYR A 283 -0.71 -22.87 6.56
CA TYR A 283 0.62 -23.49 6.50
C TYR A 283 0.76 -24.45 5.31
N LYS A 284 -0.23 -25.33 5.08
CA LYS A 284 -0.23 -26.24 3.93
C LYS A 284 -0.29 -25.49 2.60
N LEU A 285 -1.10 -24.44 2.52
CA LEU A 285 -1.23 -23.60 1.33
C LEU A 285 0.10 -22.91 1.01
N MET A 286 0.72 -22.27 2.01
CA MET A 286 2.02 -21.60 1.85
C MET A 286 3.09 -22.59 1.35
N ASN A 287 3.20 -23.76 1.95
CA ASN A 287 4.16 -24.78 1.52
C ASN A 287 3.88 -25.30 0.10
N ALA A 288 2.62 -25.48 -0.27
CA ALA A 288 2.25 -25.87 -1.62
C ALA A 288 2.65 -24.81 -2.65
N HIS A 289 2.43 -23.53 -2.34
CA HIS A 289 2.78 -22.41 -3.22
C HIS A 289 4.31 -22.24 -3.33
N LEU A 290 5.03 -22.34 -2.21
CA LEU A 290 6.49 -22.33 -2.20
C LEU A 290 7.07 -23.47 -3.03
N LYS A 291 6.54 -24.69 -2.88
CA LYS A 291 6.96 -25.84 -3.68
C LYS A 291 6.81 -25.59 -5.18
N LYS A 292 5.66 -25.04 -5.63
CA LYS A 292 5.44 -24.67 -7.03
C LYS A 292 6.49 -23.65 -7.50
N LEU A 293 6.82 -22.64 -6.68
CA LEU A 293 7.82 -21.63 -7.06
C LEU A 293 9.24 -22.22 -7.09
N TYR A 294 9.55 -23.18 -6.21
CA TYR A 294 10.84 -23.88 -6.17
C TYR A 294 11.12 -24.76 -7.39
N GLU A 295 10.08 -25.15 -8.14
CA GLU A 295 10.24 -25.86 -9.42
C GLU A 295 10.89 -24.97 -10.49
N HIS A 296 10.83 -23.64 -10.31
CA HIS A 296 11.32 -22.65 -11.28
C HIS A 296 12.42 -21.73 -10.74
N ILE A 297 12.50 -21.52 -9.42
CA ILE A 297 13.39 -20.56 -8.77
C ILE A 297 14.14 -21.23 -7.60
N PRO A 298 15.46 -21.00 -7.42
CA PRO A 298 16.21 -21.58 -6.31
C PRO A 298 15.58 -21.31 -4.94
N LEU A 299 15.51 -22.34 -4.10
CA LEU A 299 14.87 -22.30 -2.78
C LEU A 299 15.47 -21.20 -1.91
N GLU A 300 16.79 -21.10 -1.85
CA GLU A 300 17.49 -20.12 -1.02
C GLU A 300 17.18 -18.69 -1.44
N LEU A 301 16.95 -18.47 -2.74
CA LEU A 301 16.62 -17.16 -3.29
C LEU A 301 15.22 -16.74 -2.87
N VAL A 302 14.23 -17.61 -3.09
CA VAL A 302 12.84 -17.34 -2.69
C VAL A 302 12.75 -17.18 -1.18
N SER A 303 13.19 -18.18 -0.41
CA SER A 303 13.01 -18.22 1.06
C SER A 303 13.72 -17.08 1.78
N SER A 304 14.80 -16.52 1.22
CA SER A 304 15.50 -15.39 1.84
C SER A 304 14.88 -14.00 1.54
N ARG A 305 13.81 -13.96 0.74
CA ARG A 305 13.19 -12.75 0.20
C ARG A 305 11.67 -12.69 0.45
N ILE A 306 11.19 -13.31 1.52
CA ILE A 306 9.77 -13.37 1.89
C ILE A 306 9.46 -12.37 3.00
N LEU A 307 8.35 -11.65 2.86
CA LEU A 307 7.58 -11.04 3.94
C LEU A 307 6.21 -11.73 4.01
N LEU A 308 5.62 -11.79 5.21
CA LEU A 308 4.28 -12.34 5.41
C LEU A 308 3.29 -11.20 5.68
N THR A 309 2.19 -11.19 4.95
CA THR A 309 1.11 -10.19 5.10
C THR A 309 -0.26 -10.85 5.04
N PRO A 310 -1.33 -10.17 5.47
CA PRO A 310 -2.67 -10.50 5.00
C PRO A 310 -2.78 -10.27 3.47
N SER A 311 -3.77 -10.88 2.83
CA SER A 311 -4.08 -10.69 1.40
C SER A 311 -4.38 -9.24 1.03
N CYS A 312 -5.07 -8.50 1.91
CA CYS A 312 -5.43 -7.09 1.72
C CYS A 312 -5.60 -6.40 3.10
N GLY A 313 -6.10 -5.17 3.15
CA GLY A 313 -6.47 -4.51 4.42
C GLY A 313 -7.70 -5.14 5.07
N THR A 314 -7.86 -5.00 6.39
CA THR A 314 -9.03 -5.54 7.13
C THR A 314 -10.07 -4.47 7.47
N GLY A 315 -9.98 -3.27 6.89
CA GLY A 315 -10.89 -2.15 7.16
C GLY A 315 -12.38 -2.47 6.99
N SER A 316 -12.74 -3.40 6.10
CA SER A 316 -14.14 -3.83 5.88
C SER A 316 -14.61 -4.94 6.82
N ARG A 317 -13.69 -5.58 7.56
CA ARG A 317 -13.98 -6.73 8.42
C ARG A 317 -14.51 -6.33 9.80
N SER A 318 -14.85 -7.31 10.62
CA SER A 318 -15.05 -7.14 12.06
C SER A 318 -13.71 -7.08 12.81
N ILE A 319 -13.73 -6.62 14.06
CA ILE A 319 -12.55 -6.62 14.94
C ILE A 319 -12.10 -8.06 15.21
N ASP A 320 -13.02 -8.98 15.47
CA ASP A 320 -12.70 -10.39 15.74
C ASP A 320 -12.06 -11.08 14.54
N GLU A 321 -12.57 -10.85 13.33
CA GLU A 321 -11.93 -11.35 12.10
C GLU A 321 -10.54 -10.74 11.92
N THR A 322 -10.35 -9.45 12.18
CA THR A 322 -9.03 -8.80 12.12
C THR A 322 -8.04 -9.45 13.08
N ILE A 323 -8.47 -9.72 14.31
CA ILE A 323 -7.65 -10.42 15.31
C ILE A 323 -7.32 -11.84 14.81
N LYS A 324 -8.29 -12.57 14.25
CA LYS A 324 -8.06 -13.90 13.67
C LYS A 324 -7.02 -13.86 12.55
N VAL A 325 -7.15 -12.93 11.60
CA VAL A 325 -6.17 -12.74 10.50
C VAL A 325 -4.77 -12.54 11.08
N PHE A 326 -4.62 -11.66 12.06
CA PHE A 326 -3.32 -11.32 12.64
C PHE A 326 -2.72 -12.51 13.42
N GLN A 327 -3.54 -13.25 14.16
CA GLN A 327 -3.11 -14.47 14.84
C GLN A 327 -2.63 -15.54 13.85
N LEU A 328 -3.33 -15.73 12.73
CA LEU A 328 -2.93 -16.70 11.70
C LEU A 328 -1.60 -16.33 11.05
N ILE A 329 -1.34 -15.04 10.80
CA ILE A 329 -0.05 -14.58 10.27
C ILE A 329 1.08 -14.89 11.25
N MET A 330 0.87 -14.63 12.55
CA MET A 330 1.90 -14.88 13.55
C MET A 330 2.16 -16.38 13.76
N ARG A 331 1.12 -17.21 13.77
CA ARG A 331 1.28 -18.67 13.81
C ARG A 331 1.98 -19.20 12.57
N LEU A 332 1.66 -18.66 11.39
CA LEU A 332 2.36 -19.02 10.16
C LEU A 332 3.85 -18.67 10.25
N LYS A 333 4.17 -17.46 10.72
CA LYS A 333 5.56 -17.06 10.93
C LYS A 333 6.29 -18.04 11.85
N GLU A 334 5.71 -18.39 12.99
CA GLU A 334 6.29 -19.35 13.95
C GLU A 334 6.50 -20.74 13.33
N ALA A 335 5.60 -21.18 12.45
CA ALA A 335 5.71 -22.47 11.76
C ALA A 335 6.71 -22.47 10.60
N MET A 336 7.04 -21.31 10.04
CA MET A 336 7.97 -21.15 8.91
C MET A 336 9.39 -20.76 9.32
N ALA A 337 9.60 -20.36 10.58
CA ALA A 337 10.88 -19.94 11.15
C ALA A 337 11.74 -21.13 11.58
#